data_AF-A0A7V9RL72-F1
#
_entry.id   AF-A0A7V9RL72-F1
#
_cell.length_a   1.000
_cell.length_b   1.000
_cell.length_c   1.000
_cell.angle_alpha   90.00
_cell.angle_beta   90.00
_cell.angle_gamma   90.00
#
_symmetry.space_group_name_H-M   'P 1'
#
loop_
_entity.id
_entity.type
_entity.pdbx_description
1 polymer ?
#
loop_
_entity_poly.entity_id
_entity_poly.type
_entity_poly.pdbx_seq_one_letter_code
_entity_poly.pdbx_strand_id
1 'polypeptide(L)'
;MKSLTSIFASSAMTLALCIQPAAGAAAQNANDVFEEDFPIVDVATSEITSRLAELEKAFWICDYIVTTYGVDGSPVTSCGEAYEELKRAKFNGDFDELVAWWGVNKAEQHAALNRADVAETNSESTETGEYPDSI
;
A
#
# COMPACT_ATOMS: atom_id res chain seq x y z
N MET A 1 -28.57 2.01 40.73
CA MET A 1 -28.09 3.25 41.37
C MET A 1 -26.76 3.62 40.71
N LYS A 2 -26.67 4.85 40.14
CA LYS A 2 -25.48 5.58 39.62
C LYS A 2 -24.77 4.91 38.42
N SER A 3 -24.93 5.30 37.14
CA SER A 3 -24.91 6.60 36.43
C SER A 3 -23.65 7.43 36.65
N LEU A 4 -22.73 7.44 35.67
CA LEU A 4 -21.70 8.46 35.45
C LEU A 4 -21.43 8.58 33.93
N THR A 5 -22.24 9.39 33.28
CA THR A 5 -21.96 10.07 32.02
C THR A 5 -20.75 10.99 32.18
N SER A 6 -19.69 10.82 31.37
CA SER A 6 -18.59 11.78 31.27
C SER A 6 -18.67 12.50 29.93
N ILE A 7 -19.07 13.76 30.00
CA ILE A 7 -19.14 14.73 28.90
C ILE A 7 -17.88 15.60 29.03
N PHE A 8 -16.99 15.56 28.03
CA PHE A 8 -15.96 16.59 27.81
C PHE A 8 -16.24 17.13 26.40
N ALA A 9 -16.96 18.23 26.24
CA ALA A 9 -16.56 19.63 26.45
C ALA A 9 -15.41 20.08 25.53
N SER A 10 -15.82 20.50 24.32
CA SER A 10 -15.38 21.68 23.55
C SER A 10 -13.95 22.22 23.70
N SER A 11 -13.26 22.34 22.56
CA SER A 11 -12.69 23.63 22.12
C SER A 11 -12.38 23.61 20.63
N ALA A 12 -13.24 24.27 19.85
CA ALA A 12 -12.94 24.71 18.51
C ALA A 12 -12.10 25.99 18.61
N MET A 13 -10.91 26.01 18.03
CA MET A 13 -10.14 27.25 17.85
C MET A 13 -9.75 27.39 16.39
N THR A 14 -10.68 27.97 15.63
CA THR A 14 -10.52 28.38 14.23
C THR A 14 -9.64 29.63 14.19
N LEU A 15 -8.42 29.52 13.67
CA LEU A 15 -7.57 30.66 13.35
C LEU A 15 -7.58 30.85 11.83
N ALA A 16 -8.48 31.74 11.40
CA ALA A 16 -8.49 32.31 10.06
C ALA A 16 -7.35 33.33 9.96
N LEU A 17 -6.37 33.07 9.08
CA LEU A 17 -5.38 34.06 8.70
C LEU A 17 -5.50 34.34 7.20
N CYS A 18 -6.16 35.45 6.88
CA CYS A 18 -6.27 36.02 5.55
C CYS A 18 -5.02 36.84 5.24
N ILE A 19 -4.18 36.44 4.28
CA ILE A 19 -3.25 37.38 3.60
C ILE A 19 -3.06 36.96 2.13
N GLN A 20 -3.69 37.70 1.22
CA GLN A 20 -3.25 37.96 -0.18
C GLN A 20 -2.78 39.44 -0.20
N PRO A 21 -1.87 39.94 -1.08
CA PRO A 21 -2.08 39.90 -2.54
C PRO A 21 -0.84 40.04 -3.48
N ALA A 22 -1.16 39.97 -4.79
CA ALA A 22 -0.60 40.71 -5.94
C ALA A 22 0.87 40.51 -6.39
N ALA A 23 1.05 40.06 -7.65
CA ALA A 23 1.52 40.90 -8.76
C ALA A 23 2.09 40.06 -9.93
N GLY A 24 1.54 40.30 -11.12
CA GLY A 24 2.24 40.41 -12.42
C GLY A 24 3.22 39.34 -12.90
N ALA A 25 2.94 38.76 -14.07
CA ALA A 25 3.70 39.04 -15.30
C ALA A 25 3.16 38.21 -16.47
N ALA A 26 3.14 38.84 -17.64
CA ALA A 26 2.73 38.28 -18.91
C ALA A 26 3.66 37.16 -19.41
N ALA A 27 3.08 36.17 -20.08
CA ALA A 27 3.60 35.56 -21.31
C ALA A 27 2.59 34.49 -21.77
N GLN A 28 1.66 34.88 -22.64
CA GLN A 28 0.94 33.92 -23.46
C GLN A 28 1.91 33.45 -24.54
N ASN A 29 2.62 32.34 -24.27
CA ASN A 29 3.34 31.64 -25.32
C ASN A 29 2.29 31.03 -26.26
N ALA A 30 2.35 31.43 -27.52
CA ALA A 30 1.67 30.78 -28.63
C ALA A 30 2.25 29.37 -28.76
N ASN A 31 1.63 28.39 -28.12
CA ASN A 31 1.73 27.03 -28.56
C ASN A 31 0.69 26.86 -29.66
N ASP A 32 1.21 26.78 -30.89
CA ASP A 32 0.52 26.24 -32.05
C ASP A 32 -0.20 24.94 -31.64
N VAL A 33 -1.52 24.99 -31.73
CA VAL A 33 -2.40 23.87 -31.45
C VAL A 33 -2.29 22.92 -32.65
N PHE A 34 -1.38 21.96 -32.54
CA PHE A 34 -1.46 20.73 -33.32
C PHE A 34 -2.55 19.86 -32.70
N GLU A 35 -3.79 20.09 -33.14
CA GLU A 35 -4.97 19.31 -32.78
C GLU A 35 -4.93 17.99 -33.53
N GLU A 36 -4.01 17.11 -33.14
CA GLU A 36 -4.15 15.70 -33.45
C GLU A 36 -4.86 15.02 -32.30
N ASP A 37 -6.09 14.62 -32.62
CA ASP A 37 -7.05 13.82 -31.85
C ASP A 37 -6.44 12.44 -31.57
N PHE A 38 -5.37 12.41 -30.77
CA PHE A 38 -4.90 11.19 -30.16
C PHE A 38 -5.72 10.99 -28.89
N PRO A 39 -6.43 9.85 -28.74
CA PRO A 39 -7.11 9.54 -27.50
C PRO A 39 -6.07 9.58 -26.38
N ILE A 40 -6.27 10.44 -25.39
CA ILE A 40 -5.49 10.40 -24.15
C ILE A 40 -5.88 9.11 -23.44
N VAL A 41 -5.22 8.02 -23.80
CA VAL A 41 -5.42 6.71 -23.18
C VAL A 41 -4.78 6.75 -21.80
N ASP A 42 -5.55 6.30 -20.81
CA ASP A 42 -5.34 6.31 -19.36
C ASP A 42 -4.18 5.40 -18.88
N VAL A 43 -3.07 5.38 -19.62
CA VAL A 43 -1.91 4.51 -19.38
C VAL A 43 -1.20 4.89 -18.07
N ALA A 44 -1.16 6.18 -17.75
CA ALA A 44 -0.51 6.66 -16.52
C ALA A 44 -1.20 6.13 -15.25
N THR A 45 -2.53 6.02 -15.24
CA THR A 45 -3.28 5.51 -14.08
C THR A 45 -3.13 4.00 -13.94
N SER A 46 -3.05 3.27 -15.06
CA SER A 46 -2.80 1.82 -15.05
C SER A 46 -1.43 1.48 -14.44
N GLU A 47 -0.39 2.24 -14.77
CA GLU A 47 0.96 2.02 -14.23
C GLU A 47 1.02 2.30 -12.71
N ILE A 48 0.35 3.37 -12.25
CA ILE A 48 0.32 3.72 -10.82
C ILE A 48 -0.42 2.65 -10.01
N THR A 49 -1.58 2.19 -10.50
CA THR A 49 -2.37 1.15 -9.82
C THR A 49 -1.63 -0.19 -9.77
N SER A 50 -0.96 -0.58 -10.86
CA SER A 50 -0.10 -1.76 -10.90
C SER A 50 1.03 -1.68 -9.87
N ARG A 51 1.78 -0.57 -9.86
CA ARG A 51 2.87 -0.36 -8.88
C ARG A 51 2.36 -0.37 -7.44
N LEU A 52 1.21 0.24 -7.17
CA LEU A 52 0.62 0.22 -5.84
C LEU A 52 0.24 -1.20 -5.42
N ALA A 53 -0.34 -1.99 -6.31
CA ALA A 53 -0.67 -3.39 -6.05
C ALA A 53 0.57 -4.23 -5.72
N GLU A 54 1.68 -4.01 -6.43
CA GLU A 54 2.95 -4.69 -6.12
C GLU A 54 3.53 -4.27 -4.77
N LEU A 55 3.46 -2.98 -4.41
CA LEU A 55 3.88 -2.50 -3.08
C LEU A 55 3.03 -3.12 -1.95
N GLU A 56 1.71 -3.20 -2.14
CA GLU A 56 0.81 -3.84 -1.17
C GLU A 56 1.12 -5.33 -1.03
N LYS A 57 1.33 -6.03 -2.14
CA LYS A 57 1.70 -7.44 -2.14
C LYS A 57 3.02 -7.67 -1.40
N ALA A 58 4.04 -6.88 -1.68
CA ALA A 58 5.33 -6.97 -1.01
C ALA A 58 5.20 -6.72 0.50
N PHE A 59 4.44 -5.69 0.89
CA PHE A 59 4.15 -5.40 2.29
C PHE A 59 3.49 -6.59 3.00
N TRP A 60 2.46 -7.20 2.40
CA TRP A 60 1.75 -8.32 3.02
C TRP A 60 2.62 -9.57 3.14
N ILE A 61 3.44 -9.88 2.14
CA ILE A 61 4.40 -10.99 2.19
C ILE A 61 5.38 -10.77 3.33
N CYS A 62 5.96 -9.57 3.44
CA CYS A 62 6.89 -9.23 4.51
C CYS A 62 6.26 -9.35 5.90
N ASP A 63 5.06 -8.77 6.10
CA ASP A 63 4.35 -8.85 7.39
C ASP A 63 3.99 -10.30 7.75
N TYR A 64 3.59 -11.11 6.77
CA TYR A 64 3.31 -12.54 6.97
C TYR A 64 4.55 -13.32 7.36
N ILE A 65 5.66 -13.14 6.65
CA ILE A 65 6.91 -13.83 6.93
C ILE A 65 7.41 -13.50 8.34
N VAL A 66 7.45 -12.22 8.70
CA VAL A 66 7.89 -11.78 10.03
C VAL A 66 6.96 -12.30 11.12
N THR A 67 5.64 -12.32 10.89
CA THR A 67 4.66 -12.83 11.85
C THR A 67 4.74 -14.35 12.03
N THR A 68 5.03 -15.09 10.95
CA THR A 68 4.96 -16.56 10.93
C THR A 68 6.30 -17.22 11.28
N TYR A 69 7.40 -16.71 10.73
CA TYR A 69 8.73 -17.32 10.83
C TYR A 69 9.71 -16.47 11.65
N GLY A 70 9.30 -15.27 12.08
CA GLY A 70 10.14 -14.32 12.80
C GLY A 70 11.00 -13.44 11.89
N VAL A 71 11.74 -12.50 12.50
CA VAL A 71 12.51 -11.48 11.78
C VAL A 71 13.66 -12.05 10.95
N ASP A 72 14.21 -13.21 11.34
CA ASP A 72 15.29 -13.88 10.62
C ASP A 72 14.83 -14.47 9.27
N GLY A 73 13.52 -14.67 9.09
CA GLY A 73 12.94 -15.17 7.85
C GLY A 73 12.76 -14.11 6.76
N SER A 74 12.93 -12.82 7.08
CA SER A 74 12.59 -11.71 6.19
C SER A 74 13.81 -10.94 5.70
N PRO A 75 13.89 -10.58 4.39
CA PRO A 75 14.89 -9.64 3.89
C PRO A 75 14.56 -8.22 4.40
N VAL A 76 15.13 -7.88 5.56
CA VAL A 76 14.81 -6.66 6.34
C VAL A 76 14.87 -5.38 5.49
N THR A 77 15.89 -5.25 4.62
CA THR A 77 16.06 -4.06 3.76
C THR A 77 14.91 -3.88 2.78
N SER A 78 14.57 -4.91 1.99
CA SER A 78 13.51 -4.79 0.98
C SER A 78 12.13 -4.64 1.61
N CYS A 79 11.90 -5.27 2.77
CA CYS A 79 10.64 -5.11 3.50
C CYS A 79 10.50 -3.69 4.08
N GLY A 80 11.59 -3.09 4.55
CA GLY A 80 11.61 -1.69 4.98
C GLY A 80 11.33 -0.72 3.82
N GLU A 81 11.91 -0.96 2.65
CA GLU A 81 11.67 -0.15 1.44
C GLU A 81 10.21 -0.23 0.98
N ALA A 82 9.65 -1.44 0.86
CA ALA A 82 8.26 -1.65 0.49
C ALA A 82 7.29 -0.98 1.47
N TYR A 83 7.56 -1.08 2.77
CA TYR A 83 6.79 -0.42 3.81
C TYR A 83 6.80 1.11 3.65
N GLU A 84 7.99 1.72 3.54
CA GLU A 84 8.11 3.17 3.43
C GLU A 84 7.49 3.70 2.13
N GLU A 85 7.64 2.96 1.03
CA GLU A 85 7.09 3.35 -0.27
C GLU A 85 5.57 3.17 -0.34
N LEU A 86 5.02 2.11 0.23
CA LEU A 86 3.58 1.92 0.37
C LEU A 86 2.96 3.03 1.25
N LYS A 87 3.60 3.34 2.39
CA LYS A 87 3.15 4.41 3.29
C LYS A 87 3.05 5.74 2.56
N ARG A 88 4.09 6.11 1.80
CA ARG A 88 4.09 7.33 0.98
C ARG A 88 3.04 7.30 -0.13
N ALA A 89 2.91 6.19 -0.85
CA ALA A 89 2.07 6.11 -2.04
C ALA A 89 0.56 6.01 -1.73
N LYS A 90 0.18 5.24 -0.71
CA LYS A 90 -1.22 4.93 -0.38
C LYS A 90 -1.80 5.82 0.70
N PHE A 91 -0.99 6.12 1.73
CA PHE A 91 -1.42 6.82 2.94
C PHE A 91 -0.83 8.22 3.03
N ASN A 92 -0.25 8.73 1.94
CA ASN A 92 0.38 10.05 1.89
C ASN A 92 1.45 10.26 2.99
N GLY A 93 2.10 9.18 3.43
CA GLY A 93 3.08 9.18 4.51
C GLY A 93 2.51 9.01 5.93
N ASP A 94 1.19 8.97 6.09
CA ASP A 94 0.51 8.83 7.37
C ASP A 94 0.65 7.40 7.93
N PHE A 95 1.29 7.30 9.09
CA PHE A 95 1.51 6.02 9.75
C PHE A 95 0.25 5.50 10.45
N ASP A 96 -0.55 6.38 11.04
CA ASP A 96 -1.74 5.98 11.80
C ASP A 96 -2.81 5.43 10.85
N GLU A 97 -2.96 6.03 9.67
CA GLU A 97 -3.81 5.50 8.60
C GLU A 97 -3.34 4.13 8.11
N LEU A 98 -2.03 3.95 7.92
CA LEU A 98 -1.45 2.65 7.55
C LEU A 98 -1.76 1.60 8.61
N VAL A 99 -1.54 1.90 9.90
CA VAL A 99 -1.77 0.96 11.01
C VAL A 99 -3.25 0.62 11.14
N ALA A 100 -4.14 1.61 11.00
CA ALA A 100 -5.58 1.38 11.02
C ALA A 100 -6.02 0.45 9.89
N TRP A 101 -5.53 0.70 8.67
CA TRP A 101 -5.77 -0.18 7.53
C TRP A 101 -5.18 -1.58 7.73
N TRP A 102 -3.94 -1.67 8.21
CA TRP A 102 -3.27 -2.95 8.46
C TRP A 102 -4.05 -3.78 9.46
N GLY A 103 -4.48 -3.19 10.57
CA GLY A 103 -5.21 -3.89 11.63
C GLY A 103 -6.51 -4.53 11.16
N VAL A 104 -7.24 -3.87 10.25
CA VAL A 104 -8.52 -4.42 9.72
C VAL A 104 -8.33 -5.45 8.61
N ASN A 105 -7.22 -5.40 7.87
CA ASN A 105 -6.97 -6.30 6.73
C ASN A 105 -6.10 -7.52 7.07
N LYS A 106 -5.29 -7.45 8.14
CA LYS A 106 -4.24 -8.44 8.43
C LYS A 106 -4.75 -9.88 8.41
N ALA A 107 -5.86 -10.15 9.10
CA ALA A 107 -6.38 -11.51 9.23
C ALA A 107 -6.75 -12.14 7.88
N GLU A 108 -7.41 -11.38 7.00
CA GLU A 108 -7.81 -11.85 5.68
C GLU A 108 -6.58 -12.09 4.79
N GLN A 109 -5.64 -11.14 4.79
CA GLN A 109 -4.45 -11.18 3.95
C GLN A 109 -3.51 -12.32 4.36
N HIS A 110 -3.31 -12.54 5.67
CA HIS A 110 -2.52 -13.67 6.18
C HIS A 110 -3.18 -15.00 5.87
N ALA A 111 -4.51 -15.09 5.97
CA ALA A 111 -5.23 -16.29 5.59
C ALA A 111 -5.08 -16.60 4.09
N ALA A 112 -5.06 -15.58 3.23
CA ALA A 112 -4.82 -15.75 1.80
C ALA A 112 -3.40 -16.24 1.50
N LEU A 113 -2.38 -15.65 2.12
CA LEU A 113 -0.98 -16.05 1.95
C LEU A 113 -0.72 -17.47 2.46
N ASN A 114 -1.26 -17.84 3.62
CA ASN A 114 -1.15 -19.20 4.14
C ASN A 114 -1.78 -20.25 3.20
N ARG A 115 -2.91 -19.94 2.55
CA ARG A 115 -3.50 -20.83 1.54
C ARG A 115 -2.60 -21.00 0.31
N ALA A 116 -1.94 -19.91 -0.11
CA ALA A 116 -1.01 -19.95 -1.23
C ALA A 116 0.23 -20.79 -0.90
N ASP A 117 0.84 -20.60 0.27
CA ASP A 117 1.99 -21.36 0.77
C ASP A 117 1.72 -22.88 0.84
N VAL A 118 0.55 -23.26 1.37
CA VAL A 118 0.11 -24.67 1.40
C VAL A 118 -0.10 -25.22 -0.01
N ALA A 119 -0.67 -24.45 -0.93
CA ALA A 119 -0.88 -24.89 -2.31
C ALA A 119 0.43 -25.10 -3.06
N GLU A 120 1.42 -24.23 -2.86
CA GLU A 120 2.76 -24.34 -3.43
C GLU A 120 3.49 -25.58 -2.89
N THR A 121 3.50 -25.77 -1.57
CA THR A 121 4.10 -26.95 -0.93
C THR A 121 3.50 -28.26 -1.43
N ASN A 122 2.16 -28.31 -1.59
CA ASN A 122 1.50 -29.50 -2.12
C ASN A 122 1.87 -29.77 -3.58
N SER A 123 2.10 -28.73 -4.40
CA SER A 123 2.48 -28.88 -5.80
C SER A 123 3.91 -29.41 -5.95
N GLU A 124 4.83 -28.98 -5.08
CA GLU A 124 6.22 -29.47 -5.06
C GLU A 124 6.31 -30.97 -4.66
N SER A 125 5.42 -31.42 -3.77
CA SER A 125 5.38 -32.83 -3.35
C SER A 125 4.96 -33.80 -4.46
N THR A 126 4.27 -33.33 -5.51
CA THR A 126 3.87 -34.15 -6.66
C THR A 126 4.96 -34.33 -7.72
N GLU A 127 6.03 -33.52 -7.71
CA GLU A 127 7.09 -33.58 -8.73
C GLU A 127 8.25 -34.50 -8.35
N THR A 128 8.47 -34.76 -7.05
CA THR A 128 9.60 -35.58 -6.57
C THR A 128 9.33 -37.09 -6.50
N GLY A 129 8.14 -37.52 -6.93
CA GLY A 129 7.68 -38.90 -6.84
C GLY A 129 7.77 -39.70 -8.13
N GLU A 130 8.94 -39.81 -8.80
CA GLU A 130 9.27 -40.99 -9.63
C GLU A 130 10.76 -40.99 -10.05
N TYR A 131 11.64 -41.62 -9.27
CA TYR A 131 12.80 -42.31 -9.86
C TYR A 131 12.68 -43.77 -9.44
N PRO A 132 12.14 -44.66 -10.28
CA PRO A 132 12.18 -46.07 -9.97
C PRO A 132 13.65 -46.47 -10.06
N ASP A 133 14.26 -46.78 -8.92
CA ASP A 133 15.53 -47.48 -8.84
C ASP A 133 15.38 -48.81 -9.59
N SER A 134 15.77 -48.81 -10.87
CA SER A 134 15.91 -50.02 -11.67
C SER A 134 17.05 -50.87 -11.11
N ILE A 135 16.63 -51.96 -10.49
CA ILE A 135 17.38 -53.17 -10.10
C ILE A 135 18.16 -53.73 -11.29
#